data_AF-A0A844GQM0-F1
#
_entry.id   AF-A0A844GQM0-F1
#
_cell.length_a   1.000
_cell.length_b   1.000
_cell.length_c   1.000
_cell.angle_alpha   90.00
_cell.angle_beta   90.00
_cell.angle_gamma   90.00
#
_symmetry.space_group_name_H-M   'P 1'
#
loop_
_entity.id
_entity.type
_entity.pdbx_description
1 polymer ?
#
loop_
_entity_poly.entity_id
_entity_poly.type
_entity_poly.pdbx_seq_one_letter_code
_entity_poly.pdbx_strand_id
1 'polypeptide(L)'
;MNINEIKYRDQVIRTYIKNRNWDKNNEFLLKQKLLLNSDQLLPKYPFVVEDEWEVEFGRSDSGLGDLIFTDGNGNFAVVEIKYIDKLNSGDTASNRRTKKRQKVREQSVKYANIYRENNFVKSIKAFIFTNENSEPIKIKKVIENGKLILK
;
A
#
# COMPACT_ATOMS: atom_id res chain seq x y z
N MET A 1 -5.25 18.50 2.60
CA MET A 1 -5.91 18.43 1.28
C MET A 1 -7.36 18.85 1.43
N ASN A 2 -7.89 19.60 0.47
CA ASN A 2 -9.32 19.91 0.39
C ASN A 2 -10.08 18.70 -0.18
N ILE A 3 -11.32 18.46 0.23
CA ILE A 3 -12.17 17.37 -0.27
C ILE A 3 -12.32 17.37 -1.82
N ASN A 4 -12.36 18.54 -2.47
CA ASN A 4 -12.45 18.62 -3.93
C ASN A 4 -11.18 18.08 -4.61
N GLU A 5 -10.01 18.39 -4.05
CA GLU A 5 -8.72 17.87 -4.53
C GLU A 5 -8.65 16.35 -4.34
N ILE A 6 -9.09 15.85 -3.18
CA ILE A 6 -9.12 14.41 -2.87
C ILE A 6 -9.97 13.65 -3.89
N LYS A 7 -11.19 14.14 -4.15
CA LYS A 7 -12.09 13.53 -5.14
C LYS A 7 -11.52 13.57 -6.56
N TYR A 8 -10.89 14.67 -6.93
CA TYR A 8 -10.24 14.80 -8.24
C TYR A 8 -9.10 13.79 -8.42
N ARG A 9 -8.18 13.71 -7.43
CA ARG A 9 -7.09 12.73 -7.45
C ARG A 9 -7.60 11.30 -7.51
N ASP A 10 -8.60 10.97 -6.68
CA ASP A 10 -9.25 9.65 -6.67
C ASP A 10 -9.80 9.29 -8.05
N GLN A 11 -10.55 10.20 -8.68
CA GLN A 11 -11.10 10.01 -10.00
C GLN A 11 -10.00 9.78 -11.06
N VAL A 12 -8.94 10.61 -11.05
CA VAL A 12 -7.84 10.51 -12.02
C VAL A 12 -7.12 9.16 -11.89
N ILE A 13 -6.72 8.78 -10.67
CA ILE A 13 -5.99 7.53 -10.40
C ILE A 13 -6.85 6.32 -10.78
N ARG A 14 -8.12 6.30 -10.33
CA ARG A 14 -9.04 5.19 -10.66
C ARG A 14 -9.26 5.06 -12.16
N THR A 15 -9.44 6.18 -12.86
CA THR A 15 -9.64 6.18 -14.31
C THR A 15 -8.42 5.64 -15.03
N TYR A 16 -7.22 6.09 -14.65
CA TYR A 16 -5.97 5.59 -15.22
C TYR A 16 -5.81 4.08 -15.02
N ILE A 17 -5.96 3.60 -13.79
CA ILE A 17 -5.77 2.18 -13.45
C ILE A 17 -6.83 1.29 -14.10
N LYS A 18 -8.09 1.75 -14.16
CA LYS A 18 -9.18 1.02 -14.82
C LYS A 18 -8.92 0.83 -16.32
N ASN A 19 -8.35 1.84 -16.99
CA ASN A 19 -8.15 1.82 -18.44
C ASN A 19 -6.81 1.17 -18.85
N ARG A 20 -5.88 0.95 -17.91
CA ARG A 20 -4.59 0.28 -18.15
C ARG A 20 -4.76 -1.25 -18.20
N ASN A 21 -5.35 -1.74 -19.29
CA ASN A 21 -5.69 -3.17 -19.50
C ASN A 21 -4.55 -4.02 -20.11
N TRP A 22 -3.49 -3.37 -20.60
CA TRP A 22 -2.35 -3.99 -21.26
C TRP A 22 -1.30 -4.51 -20.28
N ASP A 23 -1.25 -3.98 -19.05
CA ASP A 23 -0.28 -4.39 -18.05
C ASP A 23 -0.69 -5.73 -17.42
N LYS A 24 0.12 -6.76 -17.66
CA LYS A 24 -0.09 -8.12 -17.15
C LYS A 24 0.77 -8.44 -15.93
N ASN A 25 1.46 -7.45 -15.36
CA ASN A 25 2.25 -7.66 -14.15
C ASN A 25 1.32 -8.06 -12.99
N ASN A 26 1.68 -9.12 -12.27
CA ASN A 26 0.86 -9.66 -11.19
C ASN A 26 0.63 -8.66 -10.03
N GLU A 27 1.61 -7.80 -9.72
CA GLU A 27 1.45 -6.75 -8.70
C GLU A 27 0.54 -5.64 -9.21
N PHE A 28 0.62 -5.29 -10.50
CA PHE A 28 -0.33 -4.36 -11.13
C PHE A 28 -1.77 -4.90 -11.11
N LEU A 29 -1.98 -6.17 -11.49
CA LEU A 29 -3.32 -6.79 -11.43
C LEU A 29 -3.89 -6.80 -10.01
N LEU A 30 -3.04 -6.99 -9.00
CA LEU A 30 -3.43 -6.93 -7.60
C LEU A 30 -3.78 -5.50 -7.16
N LYS A 31 -3.01 -4.49 -7.61
CA LYS A 31 -3.30 -3.05 -7.43
C LYS A 31 -4.64 -2.67 -8.05
N GLN A 32 -4.88 -3.08 -9.29
CA GLN A 32 -6.13 -2.84 -10.00
C GLN A 32 -7.31 -3.48 -9.26
N LYS A 33 -7.17 -4.73 -8.80
CA LYS A 33 -8.20 -5.40 -7.98
C LYS A 33 -8.53 -4.60 -6.73
N LEU A 34 -7.51 -4.13 -5.99
CA LEU A 34 -7.73 -3.34 -4.79
C LEU A 34 -8.48 -2.06 -5.09
N LEU A 35 -8.06 -1.31 -6.11
CA LEU A 35 -8.70 -0.04 -6.45
C LEU A 35 -10.15 -0.25 -6.92
N LEU A 36 -10.41 -1.23 -7.80
CA LEU A 36 -11.76 -1.47 -8.31
C LEU A 36 -12.76 -1.95 -7.24
N ASN A 37 -12.28 -2.47 -6.10
CA ASN A 37 -13.12 -3.01 -5.03
C ASN A 37 -12.81 -2.36 -3.66
N SER A 38 -12.21 -1.17 -3.65
CA SER A 38 -11.71 -0.54 -2.40
C SER A 38 -12.84 -0.14 -1.45
N ASP A 39 -14.03 0.11 -1.99
CA ASP A 39 -15.26 0.35 -1.23
C ASP A 39 -15.61 -0.84 -0.32
N GLN A 40 -15.39 -2.06 -0.78
CA GLN A 40 -15.56 -3.27 0.01
C GLN A 40 -14.30 -3.63 0.82
N LEU A 41 -13.12 -3.54 0.22
CA LEU A 41 -11.87 -4.06 0.79
C LEU A 41 -11.22 -3.10 1.80
N LEU A 42 -11.47 -1.79 1.67
CA LEU A 42 -10.91 -0.77 2.54
C LEU A 42 -11.93 0.35 2.83
N PRO A 43 -13.15 0.03 3.33
CA PRO A 43 -14.29 0.95 3.39
C PRO A 43 -14.03 2.22 4.24
N LYS A 44 -13.08 2.15 5.17
CA LYS A 44 -12.71 3.28 6.04
C LYS A 44 -11.86 4.34 5.33
N TYR A 45 -11.35 4.05 4.14
CA TYR A 45 -10.47 4.92 3.36
C TYR A 45 -10.92 4.92 1.89
N PRO A 46 -12.09 5.51 1.58
CA PRO A 46 -12.72 5.43 0.26
C PRO A 46 -11.95 6.10 -0.88
N PHE A 47 -11.09 7.08 -0.60
CA PHE A 47 -10.41 7.85 -1.64
C PHE A 47 -8.95 7.44 -1.78
N VAL A 48 -8.49 7.10 -2.97
CA VAL A 48 -7.05 7.03 -3.29
C VAL A 48 -6.55 8.43 -3.66
N VAL A 49 -5.41 8.83 -3.14
CA VAL A 49 -4.86 10.18 -3.38
C VAL A 49 -3.45 10.18 -3.95
N GLU A 50 -2.77 9.05 -3.91
CA GLU A 50 -1.45 8.84 -4.51
C GLU A 50 -1.32 7.40 -5.04
N ASP A 51 -0.62 7.25 -6.17
CA ASP A 51 -0.19 5.99 -6.79
C ASP A 51 1.28 6.15 -7.20
N GLU A 52 2.13 5.17 -6.88
CA GLU A 52 3.57 5.18 -7.19
C GLU A 52 4.28 6.47 -6.72
N TRP A 53 4.01 6.89 -5.48
CA TRP A 53 4.50 8.16 -4.95
C TRP A 53 5.96 8.10 -4.51
N GLU A 54 6.69 9.18 -4.75
CA GLU A 54 8.09 9.31 -4.34
C GLU A 54 8.21 9.37 -2.82
N VAL A 55 8.88 8.37 -2.24
CA VAL A 55 9.10 8.31 -0.79
C VAL A 55 10.02 9.44 -0.35
N GLU A 56 10.99 9.79 -1.18
CA GLU A 56 11.83 10.98 -1.06
C GLU A 56 11.64 11.85 -2.30
N PHE A 57 11.23 13.11 -2.09
CA PHE A 57 10.94 14.03 -3.18
C PHE A 57 12.15 14.23 -4.09
N GLY A 58 11.96 14.04 -5.40
CA GLY A 58 12.99 14.15 -6.42
C GLY A 58 13.98 12.98 -6.46
N ARG A 59 13.70 11.88 -5.72
CA ARG A 59 14.56 10.70 -5.62
C ARG A 59 13.75 9.41 -5.80
N SER A 60 13.36 9.15 -7.05
CA SER A 60 12.70 7.89 -7.42
C SER A 60 13.57 6.65 -7.19
N ASP A 61 14.90 6.81 -7.12
CA ASP A 61 15.86 5.78 -6.75
C ASP A 61 15.80 5.40 -5.26
N SER A 62 15.34 6.30 -4.39
CA SER A 62 15.10 6.04 -2.96
C SER A 62 13.83 5.20 -2.70
N GLY A 63 13.04 4.94 -3.74
CA GLY A 63 11.88 4.05 -3.73
C GLY A 63 10.55 4.77 -3.94
N LEU A 64 9.60 4.03 -4.51
CA LEU A 64 8.23 4.46 -4.74
C LEU A 64 7.29 3.65 -3.83
N GLY A 65 6.38 4.33 -3.15
CA GLY A 65 5.30 3.69 -2.40
C GLY A 65 4.11 3.39 -3.30
N ASP A 66 3.38 2.31 -3.03
CA ASP A 66 2.38 1.82 -3.97
C ASP A 66 1.11 2.67 -4.01
N LEU A 67 0.38 2.77 -2.89
CA LEU A 67 -0.88 3.50 -2.81
C LEU A 67 -1.07 4.21 -1.47
N ILE A 68 -1.67 5.41 -1.53
CA ILE A 68 -2.17 6.12 -0.34
C ILE A 68 -3.69 6.32 -0.47
N PHE A 69 -4.43 5.86 0.54
CA PHE A 69 -5.85 6.13 0.68
C PHE A 69 -6.14 7.09 1.84
N THR A 70 -7.29 7.77 1.79
CA THR A 70 -7.78 8.67 2.84
C THR A 70 -9.29 8.58 3.04
N ASP A 71 -9.76 8.99 4.22
CA ASP A 71 -11.17 9.19 4.54
C ASP A 71 -11.69 10.59 4.21
N GLY A 72 -10.82 11.49 3.73
CA GLY A 72 -11.16 12.88 3.45
C GLY A 72 -11.04 13.82 4.67
N ASN A 73 -10.82 13.28 5.86
CA ASN A 73 -10.79 14.01 7.14
C ASN A 73 -9.39 13.96 7.80
N GLY A 74 -8.35 13.76 7.00
CA GLY A 74 -6.96 13.71 7.45
C GLY A 74 -6.52 12.35 8.02
N ASN A 75 -7.34 11.30 7.91
CA ASN A 75 -6.89 9.94 8.23
C ASN A 75 -6.43 9.23 6.95
N PHE A 76 -5.29 8.55 7.02
CA PHE A 76 -4.66 7.92 5.86
C PHE A 76 -4.37 6.43 6.06
N ALA A 77 -4.30 5.70 4.96
CA ALA A 77 -3.85 4.32 4.87
C ALA A 77 -2.79 4.21 3.79
N VAL A 78 -1.58 3.83 4.18
CA VAL A 78 -0.51 3.44 3.25
C VAL A 78 -0.68 1.96 2.97
N VAL A 79 -0.81 1.58 1.70
CA VAL A 79 -1.00 0.19 1.30
C VAL A 79 0.13 -0.22 0.38
N GLU A 80 0.97 -1.14 0.85
CA GLU A 80 2.01 -1.76 0.03
C GLU A 80 1.52 -3.08 -0.56
N ILE A 81 1.77 -3.28 -1.84
CA ILE A 81 1.24 -4.38 -2.64
C ILE A 81 2.36 -5.36 -2.93
N LYS A 82 2.10 -6.66 -2.74
CA LYS A 82 3.08 -7.68 -3.10
C LYS A 82 2.46 -8.96 -3.62
N TYR A 83 2.95 -9.40 -4.78
CA TYR A 83 2.63 -10.72 -5.28
C TYR A 83 3.61 -11.75 -4.70
N ILE A 84 3.07 -12.77 -4.04
CA ILE A 84 3.80 -13.88 -3.46
C ILE A 84 3.67 -15.09 -4.39
N ASP A 85 4.81 -15.61 -4.83
CA ASP A 85 4.87 -16.80 -5.67
C ASP A 85 4.55 -18.06 -4.85
N LYS A 86 3.38 -18.64 -5.12
CA LYS A 86 2.86 -19.85 -4.47
C LYS A 86 3.19 -21.14 -5.23
N LEU A 87 3.66 -21.05 -6.48
CA LEU A 87 3.82 -22.21 -7.35
C LEU A 87 5.07 -23.00 -7.00
N ASN A 88 6.16 -22.30 -6.67
CA ASN A 88 7.41 -22.96 -6.30
C ASN A 88 7.33 -23.55 -4.88
N SER A 89 7.75 -24.81 -4.73
CA SER A 89 7.80 -25.55 -3.46
C SER A 89 9.25 -25.77 -2.97
N GLY A 90 9.42 -26.27 -1.74
CA GLY A 90 10.73 -26.49 -1.11
C GLY A 90 11.18 -25.37 -0.17
N ASP A 91 12.21 -25.64 0.63
CA ASP A 91 12.66 -24.79 1.74
C ASP A 91 13.15 -23.42 1.25
N THR A 92 13.91 -23.38 0.16
CA THR A 92 14.37 -22.13 -0.45
C THR A 92 13.19 -21.25 -0.89
N ALA A 93 12.18 -21.83 -1.54
CA ALA A 93 10.99 -21.10 -1.96
C ALA A 93 10.19 -20.60 -0.74
N SER A 94 10.06 -21.43 0.30
CA SER A 94 9.42 -21.07 1.56
C SER A 94 10.13 -19.90 2.24
N ASN A 95 11.44 -19.99 2.42
CA ASN A 95 12.28 -18.93 3.03
C ASN A 95 12.18 -17.62 2.23
N ARG A 96 12.21 -17.69 0.90
CA ARG A 96 12.03 -16.54 0.03
C ARG A 96 10.67 -15.87 0.23
N ARG A 97 9.58 -16.63 0.32
CA ARG A 97 8.24 -16.08 0.62
C ARG A 97 8.20 -15.41 1.98
N THR A 98 8.75 -16.04 3.02
CA THR A 98 8.79 -15.46 4.38
C THR A 98 9.55 -14.15 4.39
N LYS A 99 10.75 -14.09 3.79
CA LYS A 99 11.53 -12.84 3.65
C LYS A 99 10.76 -11.77 2.87
N LYS A 100 10.08 -12.15 1.79
CA LYS A 100 9.29 -11.22 0.97
C LYS A 100 8.12 -10.62 1.75
N ARG A 101 7.40 -11.43 2.55
CA ARG A 101 6.34 -10.97 3.45
C ARG A 101 6.87 -10.02 4.54
N GLN A 102 8.01 -10.36 5.14
CA GLN A 102 8.63 -9.50 6.14
C GLN A 102 9.02 -8.15 5.53
N LYS A 103 9.68 -8.16 4.36
CA LYS A 103 10.11 -6.94 3.68
C LYS A 103 8.93 -6.01 3.35
N VAL A 104 7.83 -6.53 2.78
CA VAL A 104 6.66 -5.68 2.46
C VAL A 104 6.01 -5.09 3.73
N ARG A 105 6.00 -5.83 4.84
CA ARG A 105 5.53 -5.32 6.13
C ARG A 105 6.41 -4.17 6.62
N GLU A 106 7.73 -4.34 6.60
CA GLU A 106 8.68 -3.31 6.98
C GLU A 106 8.56 -2.06 6.10
N GLN A 107 8.43 -2.24 4.77
CA GLN A 107 8.20 -1.16 3.81
C GLN A 107 6.92 -0.39 4.13
N SER A 108 5.79 -1.07 4.35
CA SER A 108 4.52 -0.40 4.65
C SER A 108 4.59 0.48 5.88
N VAL A 109 5.32 0.05 6.92
CA VAL A 109 5.50 0.83 8.15
C VAL A 109 6.47 1.98 7.93
N LYS A 110 7.59 1.75 7.23
CA LYS A 110 8.56 2.80 6.88
C LYS A 110 7.85 3.92 6.10
N TYR A 111 7.14 3.58 5.04
CA TYR A 111 6.47 4.54 4.18
C TYR A 111 5.31 5.26 4.88
N ALA A 112 4.58 4.59 5.77
CA ALA A 112 3.59 5.27 6.62
C ALA A 112 4.21 6.28 7.59
N ASN A 113 5.43 6.05 8.08
CA ASN A 113 6.11 7.05 8.92
C ASN A 113 6.63 8.22 8.07
N ILE A 114 7.24 7.95 6.92
CA ILE A 114 7.73 8.99 6.01
C ILE A 114 6.58 9.88 5.51
N TYR A 115 5.45 9.28 5.11
CA TYR A 115 4.29 10.05 4.69
C TYR A 115 3.75 10.94 5.81
N ARG A 116 3.77 10.47 7.07
CA ARG A 116 3.40 11.27 8.25
C ARG A 116 4.36 12.44 8.46
N GLU A 117 5.65 12.24 8.28
CA GLU A 117 6.67 13.27 8.49
C GLU A 117 6.58 14.38 7.45
N ASN A 118 6.20 14.04 6.21
CA ASN A 118 6.15 14.97 5.09
C ASN A 118 4.79 15.64 4.88
N ASN A 119 3.72 15.21 5.59
CA ASN A 119 2.37 15.70 5.36
C ASN A 119 1.62 16.00 6.66
N PHE A 120 0.70 16.96 6.62
CA PHE A 120 -0.23 17.19 7.72
C PHE A 120 -1.28 16.07 7.77
N VAL A 121 -1.08 15.11 8.69
CA VAL A 121 -1.96 13.95 8.89
C VAL A 121 -2.51 13.90 10.32
N LYS A 122 -3.80 13.61 10.47
CA LYS A 122 -4.43 13.37 11.78
C LYS A 122 -4.09 11.97 12.29
N SER A 123 -4.19 10.97 11.42
CA SER A 123 -3.73 9.61 11.70
C SER A 123 -3.31 8.90 10.42
N ILE A 124 -2.43 7.91 10.56
CA ILE A 124 -2.03 7.06 9.43
C ILE A 124 -1.80 5.64 9.89
N LYS A 125 -2.23 4.69 9.06
CA LYS A 125 -2.08 3.24 9.30
C LYS A 125 -1.36 2.60 8.12
N ALA A 126 -0.51 1.63 8.41
CA ALA A 126 0.17 0.81 7.41
C ALA A 126 -0.64 -0.46 7.13
N PHE A 127 -0.73 -0.81 5.86
CA PHE A 127 -1.37 -2.02 5.37
C PHE A 127 -0.47 -2.70 4.34
N ILE A 128 -0.63 -4.01 4.23
CA ILE A 128 -0.12 -4.78 3.10
C ILE A 128 -1.29 -5.40 2.36
N PHE A 129 -1.19 -5.53 1.05
CA PHE A 129 -2.11 -6.31 0.25
C PHE A 129 -1.34 -7.31 -0.61
N THR A 130 -1.60 -8.59 -0.39
CA THR A 130 -0.95 -9.68 -1.13
C THR A 130 -1.97 -10.61 -1.73
N ASN A 131 -1.58 -11.35 -2.77
CA ASN A 131 -2.39 -12.40 -3.39
C ASN A 131 -2.65 -13.61 -2.44
N GLU A 132 -2.18 -13.56 -1.20
CA GLU A 132 -2.46 -14.55 -0.16
C GLU A 132 -3.66 -14.19 0.68
N ASN A 133 -4.13 -12.93 0.61
CA ASN A 133 -5.21 -12.41 1.45
C ASN A 133 -6.37 -11.93 0.59
N SER A 134 -7.59 -12.06 1.10
CA SER A 134 -8.79 -11.55 0.44
C SER A 134 -8.88 -10.02 0.48
N GLU A 135 -8.30 -9.40 1.52
CA GLU A 135 -8.34 -7.97 1.80
C GLU A 135 -7.00 -7.44 2.33
N PRO A 136 -6.76 -6.11 2.31
CA PRO A 136 -5.58 -5.51 2.91
C PRO A 136 -5.47 -5.80 4.42
N ILE A 137 -4.31 -6.27 4.85
CA ILE A 137 -4.03 -6.54 6.27
C ILE A 137 -3.38 -5.32 6.90
N LYS A 138 -4.04 -4.78 7.94
CA LYS A 138 -3.46 -3.74 8.78
C LYS A 138 -2.27 -4.28 9.56
N ILE A 139 -1.13 -3.61 9.47
CA ILE A 139 0.04 -3.91 10.29
C ILE A 139 -0.17 -3.30 11.69
N LYS A 140 -0.27 -4.18 12.70
CA LYS A 140 -0.26 -3.76 14.10
C LYS A 140 1.20 -3.53 14.48
N LYS A 141 1.56 -2.31 14.87
CA LYS A 141 2.87 -2.05 15.48
C LYS A 141 2.93 -2.86 16.79
N VAL A 142 3.86 -3.80 16.91
CA VAL A 142 4.41 -4.19 18.21
C VAL A 142 5.80 -3.58 18.27
N ILE A 143 6.02 -2.61 19.14
CA ILE A 143 7.37 -2.11 19.41
C ILE A 143 7.83 -2.89 20.64
N GLU A 144 8.84 -3.74 20.47
CA GLU A 144 9.51 -4.44 21.58
C GLU A 144 10.98 -4.01 21.51
N ASN A 145 11.50 -3.43 22.60
CA ASN A 145 12.89 -2.96 22.73
C ASN A 145 13.37 -2.04 21.59
N GLY A 146 12.52 -1.09 21.16
CA GLY A 146 12.88 -0.13 20.09
C GLY A 146 12.98 -0.73 18.69
N LYS A 147 12.70 -2.03 18.52
CA LYS A 147 12.60 -2.70 17.22
C LYS A 147 11.14 -2.94 16.88
N LEU A 148 10.81 -2.73 15.61
CA LEU A 148 9.52 -3.11 15.06
C LEU A 148 9.43 -4.64 15.05
N ILE A 149 8.60 -5.20 15.92
CA ILE A 149 8.25 -6.61 15.92
C ILE A 149 6.93 -6.75 15.18
N LEU A 150 6.96 -7.53 14.11
CA LEU A 150 5.79 -7.84 13.30
C LEU A 150 5.27 -9.20 13.80
N LYS A 151 4.20 -9.18 14.61
CA LYS A 151 3.44 -10.41 14.94
C LYS A 151 2.50 -10.78 13.81
#